data_AF-A0A2D8K416-F1
#
_entry.id   AF-A0A2D8K416-F1
#
_cell.length_a   1.000
_cell.length_b   1.000
_cell.length_c   1.000
_cell.angle_alpha   90.00
_cell.angle_beta   90.00
_cell.angle_gamma   90.00
#
_symmetry.space_group_name_H-M   'P 1'
#
loop_
_entity.id
_entity.type
_entity.pdbx_description
1 polymer ?
#
loop_
_entity_poly.entity_id
_entity_poly.type
_entity_poly.pdbx_seq_one_letter_code
_entity_poly.pdbx_strand_id
1 'polypeptide(L)' 'TEALLLKKDAMAAGFQIMTGCMLGTSLAMAPAMLVADGAPFVDLDGPLLLASDRDPPIRFEGSVMHPADPALWG' A
#
# COMPACT_ATOMS: atom_id res chain seq x y z
N THR A 1 -3.90 -11.12 4.73
CA THR A 1 -3.35 -12.21 5.57
C THR A 1 -2.10 -12.80 4.93
N GLU A 2 -2.17 -13.43 3.76
CA GLU A 2 -1.01 -14.09 3.12
C GLU A 2 0.18 -13.15 2.84
N ALA A 3 -0.08 -11.90 2.44
CA ALA A 3 0.98 -10.93 2.18
C ALA A 3 1.87 -10.66 3.41
N LEU A 4 1.29 -10.69 4.62
CA LEU A 4 2.06 -10.53 5.87
C LEU A 4 2.90 -11.77 6.17
N LEU A 5 2.37 -12.97 5.90
CA LEU A 5 3.10 -14.24 6.05
C LEU A 5 4.27 -14.29 5.07
N LEU A 6 4.03 -13.97 3.80
CA LEU A 6 5.06 -13.94 2.76
C LEU A 6 6.16 -12.91 3.09
N LYS A 7 5.80 -11.72 3.55
CA LYS A 7 6.76 -10.70 3.99
C LYS A 7 7.66 -11.24 5.11
N LYS A 8 7.07 -11.88 6.13
CA LYS A 8 7.82 -12.47 7.24
C LYS A 8 8.78 -13.54 6.74
N ASP A 9 8.33 -14.43 5.86
CA ASP A 9 9.16 -15.52 5.33
C ASP A 9 10.29 -14.99 4.43
N ALA A 10 10.01 -13.95 3.63
CA ALA A 10 11.02 -13.27 2.82
C ALA A 10 12.10 -12.58 3.68
N MET A 11 11.69 -11.91 4.77
CA MET A 11 12.64 -11.33 5.73
C MET A 11 13.50 -12.41 6.40
N ALA A 12 12.90 -13.54 6.79
CA ALA A 12 13.63 -14.67 7.38
C ALA A 12 14.63 -15.29 6.40
N ALA A 13 14.34 -15.24 5.10
CA ALA A 13 15.24 -15.67 4.02
C ALA A 13 16.31 -14.61 3.66
N GLY A 14 16.34 -13.45 4.32
CA GLY A 14 17.33 -12.39 4.09
C GLY A 14 17.05 -11.48 2.90
N PHE A 15 15.83 -11.49 2.34
CA PHE A 15 15.45 -10.54 1.30
C PHE A 15 15.16 -9.15 1.89
N GLN A 16 15.45 -8.11 1.10
CA GLN A 16 14.86 -6.80 1.32
C GLN A 16 13.42 -6.80 0.78
N ILE A 17 12.55 -6.05 1.45
CA ILE A 17 11.12 -6.04 1.12
C ILE A 17 10.78 -4.81 0.27
N MET A 18 10.06 -5.04 -0.82
CA MET A 18 9.34 -4.01 -1.56
C MET A 18 7.86 -4.39 -1.54
N THR A 19 7.00 -3.44 -1.18
CA THR A 19 5.54 -3.63 -1.30
C THR A 19 5.05 -2.79 -2.47
N GLY A 20 4.62 -3.46 -3.53
CA GLY A 20 4.10 -2.83 -4.73
C GLY A 20 2.58 -2.97 -4.87
N CYS A 21 2.06 -2.41 -5.96
CA CYS A 21 0.66 -2.55 -6.34
C CYS A 21 0.49 -2.85 -7.84
N MET A 22 -0.73 -3.21 -8.21
CA MET A 22 -1.20 -3.10 -9.59
C MET A 22 -1.84 -1.72 -9.78
N LEU A 23 -2.00 -1.26 -11.02
CA LEU A 23 -2.76 -0.05 -11.30
C LEU A 23 -4.21 -0.23 -10.80
N GLY A 24 -4.54 0.46 -9.71
CA GLY A 24 -5.79 0.27 -8.98
C GLY A 24 -6.08 1.43 -8.03
N THR A 25 -7.31 1.43 -7.50
CA THR A 25 -7.86 2.53 -6.67
C THR A 25 -7.31 2.53 -5.25
N SER A 26 -7.56 3.62 -4.50
CA SER A 26 -7.19 3.76 -3.09
C SER A 26 -7.63 2.59 -2.19
N LEU A 27 -8.77 1.98 -2.49
CA LEU A 27 -9.28 0.81 -1.77
C LEU A 27 -8.29 -0.37 -1.77
N ALA A 28 -7.55 -0.59 -2.86
CA ALA A 28 -6.57 -1.66 -2.93
C ALA A 28 -5.25 -1.30 -2.22
N MET A 29 -4.90 -0.01 -2.20
CA MET A 29 -3.69 0.48 -1.55
C MET A 29 -3.81 0.48 -0.01
N ALA A 30 -5.03 0.66 0.52
CA ALA A 30 -5.29 0.74 1.95
C ALA A 30 -4.75 -0.47 2.76
N PRO A 31 -5.10 -1.73 2.43
CA PRO A 31 -4.49 -2.89 3.09
C PRO A 31 -3.02 -3.09 2.75
N ALA A 32 -2.58 -2.67 1.56
CA ALA A 32 -1.19 -2.82 1.13
C ALA A 32 -0.25 -1.95 1.98
N MET A 33 -0.72 -0.81 2.48
CA MET A 33 0.04 0.04 3.41
C MET A 33 0.43 -0.71 4.70
N LEU A 34 -0.42 -1.62 5.19
CA LEU A 34 -0.09 -2.45 6.36
C LEU A 34 1.04 -3.45 6.06
N VAL A 35 1.09 -3.96 4.82
CA VAL A 35 2.19 -4.83 4.37
C VAL A 35 3.48 -4.02 4.19
N ALA A 36 3.35 -2.78 3.72
CA ALA A 36 4.46 -1.86 3.48
C ALA A 36 5.17 -1.38 4.76
N ASP A 37 4.58 -1.55 5.94
CA ASP A 37 5.17 -1.08 7.20
C ASP A 37 6.61 -1.58 7.41
N GLY A 38 7.59 -0.69 7.57
CA GLY A 38 9.01 -1.07 7.70
C GLY A 38 9.66 -1.68 6.45
N ALA A 39 8.99 -1.70 5.29
CA ALA A 39 9.62 -2.06 4.02
C ALA A 39 10.50 -0.88 3.52
N PRO A 40 11.72 -1.13 3.05
CA PRO A 40 12.59 -0.06 2.52
C PRO A 40 12.05 0.58 1.23
N PHE A 41 11.18 -0.11 0.49
CA PHE A 41 10.60 0.40 -0.76
C PHE A 41 9.09 0.16 -0.80
N VAL A 42 8.35 1.20 -1.21
CA VAL A 42 6.89 1.20 -1.28
C VAL A 42 6.47 1.81 -2.61
N ASP A 43 5.69 1.05 -3.37
CA ASP A 43 5.16 1.43 -4.69
C ASP A 43 3.64 1.25 -4.69
N LEU A 44 2.95 2.22 -4.08
CA LEU A 44 1.49 2.24 -3.89
C LEU A 44 0.87 3.49 -4.55
N ASP A 45 1.38 3.85 -5.74
CA ASP A 45 1.03 5.07 -6.46
C ASP A 45 -0.15 4.90 -7.44
N GLY A 46 -0.70 3.69 -7.56
CA GLY A 46 -1.81 3.37 -8.47
C GLY A 46 -2.93 4.41 -8.52
N PRO A 47 -3.44 4.93 -7.38
CA PRO A 47 -4.48 5.96 -7.37
C PRO A 47 -4.07 7.27 -8.05
N LEU A 48 -2.79 7.67 -7.96
CA LEU A 48 -2.26 8.89 -8.58
C LEU A 48 -2.23 8.81 -10.12
N LEU A 49 -2.28 7.59 -10.66
CA LEU A 49 -2.24 7.31 -12.09
C LEU A 49 -3.64 7.17 -12.71
N LEU A 50 -4.70 7.19 -11.91
CA LEU A 50 -6.08 7.11 -12.38
C LEU A 50 -6.68 8.49 -12.61
N ALA A 51 -7.51 8.63 -13.64
CA ALA A 51 -8.25 9.88 -13.90
C ALA A 51 -9.30 10.18 -12.82
N SER A 52 -9.76 9.15 -12.09
CA SER A 52 -10.71 9.25 -10.98
C SER A 52 -10.48 8.08 -10.04
N ASP A 53 -10.54 8.36 -8.73
CA ASP A 53 -10.38 7.40 -7.65
C ASP A 53 -11.65 7.36 -6.76
N ARG A 54 -11.61 6.56 -5.69
CA ARG A 54 -12.68 6.48 -4.66
C ARG A 54 -12.87 7.81 -3.94
N ASP A 55 -14.04 7.97 -3.34
CA ASP A 55 -14.36 9.06 -2.43
C ASP A 55 -14.92 8.46 -1.11
N PRO A 56 -14.24 8.60 0.03
CA PRO A 56 -12.95 9.27 0.20
C PRO A 56 -11.77 8.46 -0.39
N PRO A 57 -10.73 9.09 -0.96
CA PRO A 57 -9.51 8.43 -1.38
C PRO A 57 -8.50 8.30 -0.22
N ILE A 58 -7.39 7.60 -0.46
CA ILE A 58 -6.20 7.77 0.37
C ILE A 58 -5.61 9.16 0.12
N ARG A 59 -5.20 9.79 1.20
CA ARG A 59 -4.57 11.10 1.15
C ARG A 59 -3.09 10.97 0.80
N PHE A 60 -2.67 11.71 -0.22
CA PHE A 60 -1.27 11.89 -0.58
C PHE A 60 -0.84 13.34 -0.35
N GLU A 61 0.34 13.54 0.22
CA GLU A 61 1.04 14.83 0.32
C GLU A 61 2.40 14.72 -0.37
N GLY A 62 2.48 15.16 -1.63
CA GLY A 62 3.65 14.88 -2.46
C GLY A 62 3.83 13.36 -2.63
N SER A 63 5.00 12.83 -2.25
CA SER A 63 5.28 11.39 -2.25
C SER A 63 4.92 10.68 -0.95
N VAL A 64 4.31 11.38 0.02
CA VAL A 64 3.90 10.80 1.30
C VAL A 64 2.46 10.30 1.21
N MET A 65 2.28 9.00 1.41
CA MET A 65 0.96 8.37 1.52
C MET A 65 0.55 8.27 2.99
N HIS A 66 -0.67 8.71 3.32
CA HIS A 66 -1.20 8.65 4.69
C HIS A 66 -2.04 7.40 4.95
N PRO A 67 -2.20 6.98 6.21
CA PRO A 67 -3.11 5.91 6.58
C PRO A 67 -4.52 6.13 6.01
N ALA A 68 -5.15 5.05 5.58
CA ALA A 68 -6.51 5.09 5.08
C ALA A 68 -7.51 5.51 6.17
N ASP A 69 -8.50 6.32 5.78
CA ASP A 69 -9.64 6.62 6.64
C ASP A 69 -10.54 5.36 6.76
N PRO A 70 -11.12 5.05 7.94
CA PRO A 70 -12.06 3.94 8.09
C PRO A 70 -13.27 4.01 7.15
N ALA A 71 -13.68 5.21 6.72
CA ALA A 71 -14.73 5.38 5.72
C ALA A 71 -14.32 4.85 4.33
N LEU A 72 -13.01 4.73 4.04
CA LEU A 72 -12.50 4.06 2.85
C LEU A 72 -12.30 2.56 3.12
N TRP A 73 -11.51 2.21 4.13
CA TRP A 73 -11.15 0.83 4.46
C TRP A 73 -10.52 0.70 5.85
N GLY A 74 -10.95 -0.32 6.60
CA GLY A 74 -10.53 -0.58 7.99
C GLY A 74 -11.57 -0.15 8.99
#